data_AF-A0A959CDR3-F1
#
_entry.id   AF-A0A959CDR3-F1
#
_cell.length_a   1.000
_cell.length_b   1.000
_cell.length_c   1.000
_cell.angle_alpha   90.00
_cell.angle_beta   90.00
_cell.angle_gamma   90.00
#
_symmetry.space_group_name_H-M   'P 1'
#
loop_
_entity.id
_entity.type
_entity.pdbx_description
1 polymer ?
#
loop_
_entity_poly.entity_id
_entity_poly.type
_entity_poly.pdbx_seq_one_letter_code
_entity_poly.pdbx_strand_id
1 'polypeptide(L)'
;MPKINPSGTTIETRFPVPVGFVRMPTDSGTFGAYLRCLPLLPDGEPVLLYNGRKKNRQDVHCAVIDIDVGSRDLQQCADAVMRLRAEYLYAQRRFDNIHFNFSNGFRADYARWRKGER
;
A
#
# COMPACT_ATOMS: atom_id res chain seq x y z
N MET A 1 16.73 -10.90 14.37
CA MET A 1 15.63 -10.38 13.51
C MET A 1 14.57 -9.79 14.41
N PRO A 2 13.92 -8.66 14.04
CA PRO A 2 12.79 -8.16 14.81
C PRO A 2 11.76 -9.29 14.91
N LYS A 3 11.29 -9.58 16.13
CA LYS A 3 10.24 -10.58 16.34
C LYS A 3 8.98 -10.05 15.66
N ILE A 4 8.52 -10.72 14.62
CA ILE A 4 7.18 -10.48 14.06
C ILE A 4 6.13 -11.17 14.92
N ASN A 5 4.89 -10.71 14.84
CA ASN A 5 3.72 -11.37 15.43
C ASN A 5 2.93 -12.07 14.31
N PRO A 6 3.09 -13.40 14.11
CA PRO A 6 2.46 -14.11 12.98
C PRO A 6 0.93 -14.01 12.94
N SER A 7 0.29 -13.81 14.10
CA SER A 7 -1.16 -13.64 14.20
C SER A 7 -1.64 -12.22 13.93
N GLY A 8 -0.73 -11.26 13.72
CA GLY A 8 -1.08 -9.88 13.37
C GLY A 8 -1.63 -9.80 11.94
N THR A 9 -2.79 -9.15 11.78
CA THR A 9 -3.52 -9.05 10.51
C THR A 9 -3.36 -7.70 9.81
N THR A 10 -2.63 -6.77 10.42
CA THR A 10 -2.32 -5.44 9.87
C THR A 10 -0.84 -5.14 10.00
N ILE A 11 -0.33 -4.13 9.28
CA ILE A 11 1.07 -3.69 9.40
C ILE A 11 1.44 -3.38 10.85
N GLU A 12 0.58 -2.67 11.58
CA GLU A 12 0.87 -2.31 12.97
C GLU A 12 0.90 -3.51 13.92
N THR A 13 0.01 -4.49 13.74
CA THR A 13 -0.10 -5.65 14.63
C THR A 13 0.89 -6.76 14.28
N ARG A 14 1.30 -6.91 13.01
CA ARG A 14 2.32 -7.87 12.55
C ARG A 14 3.72 -7.47 12.96
N PHE A 15 4.02 -6.17 12.97
CA PHE A 15 5.34 -5.63 13.27
C PHE A 15 5.35 -4.87 14.60
N PRO A 16 5.60 -5.56 15.73
CA PRO A 16 5.70 -4.90 17.02
C PRO A 16 6.90 -3.97 17.08
N VAL A 17 6.85 -3.02 18.01
CA VAL A 17 7.93 -2.05 18.21
C VAL A 17 9.16 -2.78 18.78
N PRO A 18 10.38 -2.52 18.27
CA PRO A 18 11.59 -3.09 18.84
C PRO A 18 11.80 -2.65 20.31
N VAL A 19 12.48 -3.49 21.09
CA VAL A 19 12.79 -3.20 22.50
C VAL A 19 13.56 -1.88 22.61
N GLY A 20 13.10 -1.00 23.52
CA GLY A 20 13.71 0.32 23.74
C GLY A 20 13.23 1.42 22.79
N PHE A 21 12.33 1.11 21.86
CA PHE A 21 11.75 2.10 20.94
C PHE A 21 10.27 2.33 21.24
N VAL A 22 9.76 3.48 20.79
CA VAL A 22 8.34 3.82 20.81
C VAL A 22 7.88 4.12 19.38
N ARG A 23 6.65 3.71 19.05
CA ARG A 23 6.02 4.08 17.78
C ARG A 23 5.42 5.48 17.94
N MET A 24 5.83 6.41 17.08
CA MET A 24 5.26 7.75 17.09
C MET A 24 3.74 7.68 16.87
N PRO A 25 2.95 8.41 17.68
CA PRO A 25 1.50 8.46 17.50
C PRO A 25 1.16 9.01 16.12
N THR A 26 0.09 8.50 15.54
CA THR A 26 -0.48 8.99 14.28
C THR A 26 -1.95 9.27 14.51
N ASP A 27 -2.38 10.49 14.23
CA ASP A 27 -3.79 10.85 14.39
C ASP A 27 -4.67 10.02 13.45
N SER A 28 -5.90 9.76 13.92
CA SER A 28 -6.90 9.09 13.12
C SER A 28 -7.18 9.88 11.83
N GLY A 29 -7.43 9.17 10.75
CA GLY A 29 -7.66 9.79 9.45
C GLY A 29 -6.41 10.36 8.76
N THR A 30 -5.20 10.21 9.32
CA THR A 30 -3.96 10.51 8.61
C THR A 30 -3.55 9.38 7.66
N PHE A 31 -2.71 9.70 6.67
CA PHE A 31 -2.16 8.67 5.78
C PHE A 31 -1.28 7.66 6.52
N GLY A 32 -0.57 8.09 7.57
CA GLY A 32 0.23 7.20 8.41
C GLY A 32 -0.63 6.18 9.16
N ALA A 33 -1.75 6.62 9.73
CA ALA A 33 -2.72 5.72 10.35
C ALA A 33 -3.32 4.75 9.33
N TYR A 34 -3.69 5.23 8.14
CA TYR A 34 -4.18 4.39 7.04
C TYR A 34 -3.22 3.26 6.68
N LEU A 35 -1.93 3.57 6.46
CA LEU A 35 -0.93 2.56 6.11
C LEU A 35 -0.75 1.51 7.21
N ARG A 36 -0.76 1.93 8.48
CA ARG A 36 -0.63 1.03 9.64
C ARG A 36 -1.78 0.01 9.74
N CYS A 37 -2.96 0.41 9.29
CA CYS A 37 -4.16 -0.42 9.32
C CYS A 37 -4.39 -1.25 8.05
N LEU A 38 -3.49 -1.21 7.06
CA LEU A 38 -3.62 -2.03 5.85
C LEU A 38 -3.68 -3.51 6.23
N PRO A 39 -4.66 -4.26 5.69
CA PRO A 39 -4.78 -5.69 5.95
C PRO A 39 -3.60 -6.43 5.31
N LEU A 40 -3.16 -7.48 5.99
CA LEU A 40 -2.12 -8.37 5.52
C LEU A 40 -2.71 -9.76 5.31
N LEU A 41 -2.18 -10.45 4.29
CA LEU A 41 -2.36 -11.89 4.17
C LEU A 41 -1.70 -12.61 5.37
N PRO A 42 -2.08 -13.88 5.63
CA PRO A 42 -1.44 -14.70 6.65
C PRO A 42 0.10 -14.67 6.60
N ASP A 43 0.72 -14.92 7.75
CA ASP A 43 2.18 -15.00 7.80
C ASP A 43 2.74 -16.14 6.97
N GLY A 44 3.85 -15.88 6.27
CA GLY A 44 4.47 -16.84 5.35
C GLY A 44 3.83 -16.92 3.95
N GLU A 45 2.80 -16.11 3.66
CA GLU A 45 2.20 -16.06 2.32
C GLU A 45 3.21 -15.57 1.27
N PRO A 46 3.34 -16.28 0.12
CA PRO A 46 4.32 -15.94 -0.89
C PRO A 46 3.90 -14.70 -1.68
N VAL A 47 4.88 -13.89 -2.05
CA VAL A 47 4.65 -12.83 -3.05
C VAL A 47 4.51 -13.45 -4.43
N LEU A 48 3.34 -13.26 -5.04
CA LEU A 48 3.05 -13.69 -6.40
C LEU A 48 3.23 -12.52 -7.39
N LEU A 49 3.56 -12.85 -8.63
CA LEU A 49 3.50 -11.96 -9.78
C LEU A 49 2.05 -11.86 -10.26
N TYR A 50 1.74 -10.87 -11.11
CA TYR A 50 0.41 -10.68 -11.71
C TYR A 50 -0.15 -11.92 -12.44
N ASN A 51 0.73 -12.85 -12.84
CA ASN A 51 0.37 -14.11 -13.51
C ASN A 51 0.27 -15.31 -12.55
N GLY A 52 0.27 -15.08 -11.24
CA GLY A 52 0.15 -16.11 -10.21
C GLY A 52 1.44 -16.89 -9.91
N ARG A 53 2.53 -16.69 -10.67
CA ARG A 53 3.81 -17.34 -10.36
C ARG A 53 4.45 -16.68 -9.14
N LYS A 54 5.16 -17.46 -8.32
CA LYS A 54 5.96 -16.90 -7.21
C LYS A 54 7.04 -15.96 -7.76
N LYS A 55 7.22 -14.80 -7.13
CA LYS A 55 8.37 -13.93 -7.38
C LYS A 55 9.66 -14.67 -7.03
N ASN A 56 10.72 -14.53 -7.85
CA ASN A 56 11.95 -15.31 -7.69
C ASN A 56 12.58 -15.22 -6.29
N ARG A 57 12.57 -14.03 -5.68
CA ARG A 57 13.09 -13.80 -4.32
C ARG A 57 11.96 -13.71 -3.31
N GLN A 58 11.81 -14.75 -2.51
CA GLN A 58 10.84 -14.82 -1.41
C GLN A 58 11.45 -14.41 -0.05
N ASP A 59 12.76 -14.18 -0.01
CA ASP A 59 13.56 -13.83 1.16
C ASP A 59 13.67 -12.30 1.39
N VAL A 60 13.08 -11.50 0.50
CA VAL A 60 13.20 -10.03 0.50
C VAL A 60 11.91 -9.29 0.83
N HIS A 61 10.95 -10.01 1.38
CA HIS A 61 9.71 -9.46 1.91
C HIS A 61 9.44 -10.11 3.26
N CYS A 62 8.61 -9.48 4.09
CA CYS A 62 8.26 -10.01 5.41
C CYS A 62 6.75 -10.21 5.60
N ALA A 63 5.93 -9.58 4.77
CA ALA A 63 4.48 -9.74 4.74
C ALA A 63 3.95 -9.31 3.38
N VAL A 64 2.72 -9.70 3.06
CA VAL A 64 2.02 -9.34 1.83
C VAL A 64 0.75 -8.58 2.20
N ILE A 65 0.56 -7.41 1.62
CA ILE A 65 -0.67 -6.62 1.79
C ILE A 65 -1.79 -7.35 1.07
N ASP A 66 -2.92 -7.53 1.75
CA ASP A 66 -4.12 -8.13 1.18
C ASP A 66 -4.85 -7.09 0.33
N ILE A 67 -4.45 -7.02 -0.94
CA ILE A 67 -4.99 -6.06 -1.89
C ILE A 67 -5.00 -6.66 -3.30
N ASP A 68 -6.11 -6.51 -4.00
CA ASP A 68 -6.20 -6.94 -5.40
C ASP A 68 -5.29 -6.10 -6.29
N VAL A 69 -4.54 -6.77 -7.17
CA VAL A 69 -3.66 -6.16 -8.17
C VAL A 69 -4.13 -6.44 -9.60
N GLY A 70 -5.20 -7.21 -9.76
CA GLY A 70 -5.68 -7.69 -11.05
C GLY A 70 -4.76 -8.73 -11.69
N SER A 71 -5.04 -9.07 -12.94
CA SER A 71 -4.32 -10.11 -13.71
C SER A 71 -3.36 -9.56 -14.75
N ARG A 72 -3.10 -8.25 -14.74
CA ARG A 72 -2.26 -7.55 -15.72
C ARG A 72 -1.10 -6.86 -15.05
N ASP A 73 0.03 -6.76 -15.77
CA ASP A 73 1.21 -6.05 -15.32
C ASP A 73 1.04 -4.53 -15.45
N LEU A 74 0.30 -3.93 -14.51
CA LEU A 74 -0.09 -2.51 -14.55
C LEU A 74 0.46 -1.68 -13.40
N GLN A 75 0.97 -2.30 -12.33
CA GLN A 75 1.46 -1.60 -11.15
C GLN A 75 2.97 -1.73 -11.05
N GLN A 76 3.68 -0.69 -11.50
CA GLN A 76 5.11 -0.53 -11.25
C GLN A 76 5.34 0.14 -9.89
N CYS A 77 6.61 0.29 -9.50
CA CYS A 77 7.00 0.72 -8.14
C CYS A 77 6.33 2.02 -7.67
N ALA A 78 6.28 3.04 -8.50
CA ALA A 78 5.62 4.31 -8.19
C ALA A 78 4.09 4.16 -8.11
N ASP A 79 3.52 3.34 -9.00
CA ASP A 79 2.07 3.15 -9.11
C ASP A 79 1.48 2.52 -7.85
N ALA A 80 2.21 1.62 -7.19
CA ALA A 80 1.78 1.02 -5.93
C ALA A 80 1.58 2.08 -4.83
N VAL A 81 2.53 3.01 -4.68
CA VAL A 81 2.44 4.09 -3.67
C VAL A 81 1.39 5.12 -4.06
N MET A 82 1.32 5.47 -5.35
CA MET A 82 0.29 6.37 -5.89
C MET A 82 -1.10 5.81 -5.63
N ARG A 83 -1.31 4.50 -5.85
CA ARG A 83 -2.57 3.81 -5.56
C ARG A 83 -2.93 3.89 -4.08
N LEU A 84 -2.01 3.53 -3.18
CA LEU A 84 -2.26 3.59 -1.73
C LEU A 84 -2.67 5.01 -1.30
N ARG A 85 -2.01 6.03 -1.86
CA ARG A 85 -2.36 7.44 -1.60
C ARG A 85 -3.74 7.81 -2.16
N ALA A 86 -4.05 7.36 -3.37
CA ALA A 86 -5.33 7.62 -4.03
C ALA A 86 -6.49 6.96 -3.28
N GLU A 87 -6.35 5.69 -2.88
CA GLU A 87 -7.39 4.95 -2.14
C GLU A 87 -7.65 5.57 -0.75
N TYR A 88 -6.61 5.98 -0.04
CA TYR A 88 -6.73 6.73 1.21
C TYR A 88 -7.58 8.01 1.03
N LEU A 89 -7.27 8.82 0.02
CA LEU A 89 -8.02 10.06 -0.25
C LEU A 89 -9.43 9.75 -0.75
N TYR A 90 -9.60 8.70 -1.55
CA TYR A 90 -10.88 8.26 -2.08
C TYR A 90 -11.82 7.82 -0.96
N ALA A 91 -11.34 7.03 -0.01
CA ALA A 91 -12.11 6.60 1.17
C ALA A 91 -12.60 7.78 2.02
N GLN A 92 -11.85 8.89 2.01
CA GLN A 92 -12.23 10.16 2.66
C GLN A 92 -13.08 11.08 1.78
N ARG A 93 -13.47 10.65 0.57
CA ARG A 93 -14.18 11.47 -0.44
C ARG A 93 -13.43 12.74 -0.85
N ARG A 94 -12.12 12.77 -0.66
CA ARG A 94 -11.23 13.91 -0.98
C ARG A 94 -10.77 13.85 -2.44
N PHE A 95 -11.71 13.73 -3.38
CA PHE A 95 -11.42 13.46 -4.79
C PHE A 95 -10.55 14.53 -5.46
N ASP A 96 -10.74 15.80 -5.10
CA ASP A 96 -9.97 16.93 -5.66
C ASP A 96 -8.49 16.91 -5.25
N ASN A 97 -8.16 16.16 -4.18
CA ASN A 97 -6.78 15.97 -3.74
C ASN A 97 -6.09 14.78 -4.44
N ILE A 98 -6.82 14.00 -5.25
CA ILE A 98 -6.26 12.87 -5.99
C ILE A 98 -5.70 13.41 -7.30
N HIS A 99 -4.42 13.79 -7.26
CA HIS A 99 -3.66 14.15 -8.46
C HIS A 99 -2.20 13.73 -8.30
N PHE A 100 -1.55 13.47 -9.42
CA PHE A 100 -0.14 13.11 -9.45
C PHE A 100 0.58 13.85 -10.57
N ASN A 101 1.81 14.26 -10.31
CA ASN A 101 2.64 14.90 -11.32
C ASN A 101 3.56 13.86 -11.93
N PHE A 102 3.49 13.69 -13.23
CA PHE A 102 4.39 12.83 -13.98
C PHE A 102 5.74 13.52 -14.16
N SER A 103 6.77 12.73 -14.49
CA SER A 103 8.15 13.22 -14.67
C SER A 103 8.28 14.27 -15.78
N ASN A 104 7.35 14.32 -16.72
CA ASN A 104 7.26 15.33 -17.78
C ASN A 104 6.52 16.61 -17.36
N GLY A 105 6.17 16.76 -16.08
CA GLY A 105 5.42 17.91 -15.56
C GLY A 105 3.91 17.84 -15.79
N PHE A 106 3.41 16.79 -16.43
CA PHE A 106 1.97 16.61 -16.61
C PHE A 106 1.29 16.31 -15.27
N ARG A 107 0.28 17.10 -14.93
CA ARG A 107 -0.57 16.88 -13.76
C ARG A 107 -1.77 16.02 -14.16
N ALA A 108 -1.78 14.78 -13.67
CA ALA A 108 -2.87 13.84 -13.86
C ALA A 108 -3.92 14.01 -12.74
N ASP A 109 -4.97 14.79 -13.00
CA ASP A 109 -6.05 15.03 -12.04
C ASP A 109 -7.16 13.96 -12.14
N TYR A 110 -7.46 13.29 -11.03
CA TYR A 110 -8.50 12.27 -10.98
C TYR A 110 -9.87 12.77 -11.45
N ALA A 111 -10.21 14.03 -11.16
CA ALA A 111 -11.46 14.65 -11.59
C ALA A 111 -11.62 14.71 -13.12
N ARG A 112 -10.51 14.89 -13.86
CA ARG A 112 -10.49 14.91 -15.33
C ARG A 112 -10.59 13.49 -15.89
N TRP A 113 -9.80 12.57 -15.34
CA TRP A 113 -9.84 11.15 -15.71
C TRP A 113 -11.23 10.53 -15.52
N ARG A 114 -11.94 10.86 -14.44
CA ARG A 114 -13.32 10.43 -14.19
C ARG A 114 -14.32 10.88 -15.25
N LYS A 115 -14.02 11.96 -15.99
CA LYS A 115 -14.85 12.48 -17.09
C LYS A 115 -14.48 11.87 -18.45
N GLY A 116 -13.51 10.95 -18.48
CA GLY A 116 -13.07 10.27 -19.70
C GLY A 116 -11.96 10.99 -20.46
N GLU A 117 -11.40 12.07 -19.92
CA GLU A 117 -10.20 12.70 -20.48
C GLU A 117 -8.98 11.78 -20.32
N ARG A 118 -8.17 11.61 -21.37
CA ARG A 118 -6.98 10.77 -21.41
C ARG A 118 -5.80 11.52 -22.03
#